data_AF-A0A5B0W1S1-F1
#
_entry.id   AF-A0A5B0W1S1-F1
#
_cell.length_a   1.000
_cell.length_b   1.000
_cell.length_c   1.000
_cell.angle_alpha   90.00
_cell.angle_beta   90.00
_cell.angle_gamma   90.00
#
_symmetry.space_group_name_H-M   'P 1'
#
loop_
_entity.id
_entity.type
_entity.pdbx_description
1 polymer ?
#
loop_
_entity_poly.entity_id
_entity_poly.type
_entity_poly.pdbx_seq_one_letter_code
_entity_poly.pdbx_strand_id
1 'polypeptide(L)'
;MNKHMIAADLREEIVFWKTVEDDALLRGGEIDLNIYLFAARYRRECQDRLLQVWDEIALDEFRNNRLNEKQPTGVGAGELSITRQNILTLN
;
A
#
# COMPACT_ATOMS: atom_id res chain seq x y z
N MET A 1 0.46 9.60 -14.56
CA MET A 1 0.89 8.19 -14.49
C MET A 1 -0.29 7.37 -13.96
N ASN A 2 -0.58 6.20 -14.53
CA ASN A 2 -1.76 5.42 -14.15
C ASN A 2 -1.56 4.74 -12.80
N LYS A 3 -2.34 5.11 -11.78
CA LYS A 3 -2.23 4.58 -10.40
C LYS A 3 -2.35 3.04 -10.35
N HIS A 4 -3.15 2.43 -11.22
CA HIS A 4 -3.26 0.98 -11.29
C HIS A 4 -1.99 0.32 -11.85
N MET A 5 -1.30 0.96 -12.79
CA MET A 5 0.01 0.48 -13.26
C MET A 5 1.05 0.58 -12.15
N ILE A 6 1.10 1.71 -11.43
CA ILE A 6 2.00 1.88 -10.29
C ILE A 6 1.76 0.80 -9.22
N ALA A 7 0.50 0.48 -8.92
CA ALA A 7 0.16 -0.57 -7.98
C ALA A 7 0.56 -1.98 -8.47
N ALA A 8 0.51 -2.24 -9.77
CA ALA A 8 0.98 -3.49 -10.36
C ALA A 8 2.51 -3.59 -10.28
N ASP A 9 3.23 -2.55 -10.68
CA ASP A 9 4.69 -2.48 -10.62
C ASP A 9 5.19 -2.67 -9.17
N LEU A 10 4.54 -2.00 -8.20
CA LEU A 10 4.88 -2.16 -6.78
C LEU A 10 4.62 -3.57 -6.26
N ARG A 11 3.60 -4.28 -6.74
CA ARG A 11 3.38 -5.70 -6.38
C ARG A 11 4.50 -6.58 -6.91
N GLU A 12 4.95 -6.36 -8.14
CA GLU A 12 6.07 -7.10 -8.72
C GLU A 12 7.37 -6.84 -7.94
N GLU A 13 7.65 -5.58 -7.61
CA GLU A 13 8.81 -5.20 -6.78
C GLU A 13 8.76 -5.88 -5.39
N ILE A 14 7.60 -5.93 -4.74
CA ILE A 14 7.47 -6.62 -3.43
C ILE A 14 7.81 -8.11 -3.56
N VAL A 15 7.33 -8.77 -4.62
CA VAL A 15 7.62 -10.19 -4.88
C VAL A 15 9.10 -10.40 -5.18
N PHE A 16 9.70 -9.51 -5.96
CA PHE A 16 11.14 -9.52 -6.26
C PHE A 16 11.97 -9.43 -4.97
N TRP A 17 11.73 -8.42 -4.13
CA TRP A 17 12.49 -8.24 -2.89
C TRP A 17 12.26 -9.37 -1.90
N LYS A 18 11.07 -9.99 -1.87
CA LYS A 18 10.82 -11.19 -1.05
C LYS A 18 11.66 -12.38 -1.53
N THR A 19 11.81 -12.54 -2.84
CA THR A 19 12.63 -13.60 -3.42
C THR A 19 14.11 -13.42 -3.07
N VAL A 20 14.61 -12.18 -3.13
CA VAL A 20 15.99 -11.85 -2.71
C VAL A 20 16.19 -12.10 -1.21
N GLU A 21 15.22 -11.70 -0.38
CA GLU A 21 15.23 -11.95 1.07
C GLU A 21 15.33 -13.45 1.38
N ASP A 22 14.52 -14.28 0.70
CA ASP A 22 14.49 -15.73 0.91
C ASP A 22 15.77 -16.43 0.43
N ASP A 23 16.30 -16.03 -0.73
CA ASP A 23 17.56 -16.57 -1.26
C ASP A 23 18.75 -16.25 -0.34
N ALA A 24 18.81 -15.02 0.19
CA ALA A 24 19.84 -14.63 1.14
C ALA A 24 19.74 -15.43 2.45
N LEU A 25 18.53 -15.61 2.98
CA LEU A 25 18.31 -16.40 4.19
C LEU A 25 18.69 -17.87 4.00
N LEU A 26 18.51 -18.43 2.80
CA LEU A 26 18.88 -19.80 2.47
C LEU A 26 20.40 -20.01 2.45
N ARG A 27 21.18 -19.00 2.04
CA ARG A 27 22.65 -19.08 1.94
C ARG A 27 23.35 -18.93 3.30
N GLY A 28 22.82 -18.07 4.18
CA GLY A 28 23.18 -18.03 5.61
C GLY A 28 24.58 -17.50 5.96
N GLY A 29 25.31 -16.88 5.02
CA GLY A 29 26.59 -16.20 5.30
C GLY A 29 26.43 -14.78 5.85
N GLU A 30 27.51 -14.19 6.36
CA GLU A 30 27.51 -12.80 6.87
C GLU A 30 27.14 -11.76 5.79
N ILE A 31 27.63 -11.97 4.56
CA ILE A 31 27.26 -11.15 3.40
C ILE A 31 25.77 -11.30 3.09
N ASP A 32 25.23 -12.52 3.21
CA ASP A 32 23.82 -12.78 2.96
C ASP A 32 22.92 -12.14 4.02
N LEU A 33 23.37 -12.00 5.27
CA LEU A 33 22.62 -11.25 6.28
C LEU A 33 22.44 -9.77 5.89
N ASN A 34 23.47 -9.13 5.33
CA ASN A 34 23.37 -7.75 4.86
C ASN A 34 22.42 -7.62 3.67
N ILE A 35 22.46 -8.58 2.73
CA ILE A 35 21.53 -8.64 1.59
C ILE A 35 20.09 -8.85 2.08
N TYR A 36 19.89 -9.76 3.03
CA TYR A 36 18.59 -10.01 3.66
C TYR A 36 18.01 -8.73 4.27
N LEU A 37 18.78 -8.02 5.10
CA LEU A 37 18.33 -6.78 5.75
C LEU A 37 18.01 -5.68 4.74
N PHE A 38 18.83 -5.56 3.69
CA PHE A 38 18.59 -4.62 2.60
C PHE A 38 17.30 -4.94 1.86
N ALA A 39 17.12 -6.18 1.42
CA ALA A 39 15.93 -6.63 0.70
C ALA A 39 14.66 -6.46 1.53
N ALA A 40 14.69 -6.83 2.82
CA ALA A 40 13.57 -6.67 3.73
C ALA A 40 13.15 -5.19 3.91
N ARG A 41 14.14 -4.28 3.97
CA ARG A 41 13.88 -2.83 4.06
C ARG A 41 13.19 -2.30 2.80
N TYR A 42 13.70 -2.63 1.62
CA TYR A 42 13.12 -2.19 0.35
C TYR A 42 11.74 -2.79 0.12
N ARG A 43 11.54 -4.08 0.45
CA ARG A 43 10.23 -4.71 0.41
C ARG A 43 9.20 -3.97 1.25
N ARG A 44 9.57 -3.57 2.47
CA ARG A 44 8.69 -2.80 3.35
C ARG A 44 8.37 -1.42 2.78
N GLU A 45 9.36 -0.73 2.24
CA GLU A 45 9.13 0.57 1.57
C GLU A 45 8.17 0.44 0.38
N CYS A 46 8.32 -0.60 -0.45
CA CYS A 46 7.39 -0.87 -1.55
C CYS A 46 5.98 -1.21 -1.04
N GLN A 47 5.86 -1.95 0.07
CA GLN A 47 4.57 -2.22 0.72
C GLN A 47 3.91 -0.92 1.19
N ASP A 48 4.64 -0.05 1.90
CA ASP A 48 4.10 1.21 2.40
C ASP A 48 3.65 2.12 1.25
N ARG A 49 4.42 2.18 0.15
CA ARG A 49 4.04 2.91 -1.07
C ARG A 49 2.82 2.30 -1.77
N LEU A 50 2.71 0.97 -1.81
CA LEU A 50 1.55 0.30 -2.41
C LEU A 50 0.27 0.64 -1.65
N LEU A 51 0.34 0.69 -0.31
CA LEU A 51 -0.78 1.09 0.53
C LEU A 51 -1.21 2.52 0.23
N GLN A 52 -0.27 3.47 0.13
CA GLN A 52 -0.57 4.85 -0.24
C GLN A 52 -1.29 4.95 -1.60
N VAL A 53 -0.83 4.20 -2.60
CA VAL A 53 -1.45 4.18 -3.93
C VAL A 53 -2.86 3.58 -3.87
N TRP A 54 -3.10 2.55 -3.06
CA TRP A 54 -4.44 1.99 -2.89
C TRP A 54 -5.39 2.96 -2.19
N ASP A 55 -4.94 3.69 -1.18
CA ASP A 55 -5.75 4.72 -0.53
C ASP A 55 -6.13 5.83 -1.51
N GLU A 56 -5.20 6.24 -2.37
CA GLU A 56 -5.49 7.20 -3.44
C GLU A 56 -6.51 6.68 -4.46
N ILE A 57 -6.40 5.42 -4.88
CA ILE A 57 -7.36 4.79 -5.80
C ILE A 57 -8.74 4.72 -5.15
N ALA A 58 -8.81 4.31 -3.87
CA ALA A 58 -10.07 4.21 -3.15
C ALA A 58 -10.72 5.59 -2.97
N LEU A 59 -9.94 6.63 -2.67
CA LEU A 59 -10.44 7.99 -2.55
C LEU A 59 -11.00 8.52 -3.88
N ASP A 60 -10.32 8.24 -5.01
CA ASP A 60 -10.79 8.63 -6.33
C ASP A 60 -12.11 7.93 -6.68
N GLU A 61 -12.21 6.63 -6.42
CA GLU A 61 -13.44 5.86 -6.67
C GLU A 61 -14.61 6.32 -5.77
N PHE A 62 -14.33 6.64 -4.50
CA PHE A 62 -15.32 7.23 -3.59
C PHE A 62 -15.81 8.60 -4.10
N ARG A 63 -14.90 9.51 -4.49
CA ARG A 63 -15.24 10.82 -5.03
C ARG A 63 -16.09 10.75 -6.31
N ASN A 64 -15.92 9.68 -7.07
CA ASN A 64 -16.68 9.41 -8.29
C ASN A 64 -17.98 8.61 -8.02
N ASN A 65 -18.41 8.47 -6.75
CA ASN A 65 -19.59 7.71 -6.32
C ASN A 65 -19.57 6.22 -6.74
N ARG A 66 -18.37 5.67 -7.00
CA ARG A 66 -18.18 4.25 -7.34
C ARG A 66 -17.91 3.39 -6.12
N LEU A 67 -17.51 4.02 -5.00
CA LEU A 67 -17.45 3.40 -3.68
C LEU A 67 -18.36 4.14 -2.69
N ASN A 68 -18.89 3.42 -1.70
CA ASN A 68 -19.60 3.99 -0.56
C ASN A 68 -18.71 4.03 0.69
N GLU A 69 -19.12 4.83 1.67
CA GLU A 69 -18.41 5.10 2.94
C GLU A 69 -18.15 3.86 3.81
N LYS A 70 -18.81 2.75 3.51
CA LYS A 70 -18.67 1.47 4.24
C LYS A 70 -17.71 0.49 3.58
N GLN A 71 -17.10 0.85 2.45
CA GLN A 71 -16.21 -0.07 1.75
C GLN A 71 -14.78 -0.01 2.33
N PRO A 72 -14.14 -1.18 2.50
CA PRO A 72 -12.81 -1.25 3.09
C PRO A 72 -11.79 -0.57 2.16
N THR A 73 -11.12 0.47 2.67
CA THR A 73 -9.95 1.04 2.04
C THR A 73 -8.69 0.36 2.56
N GLY A 74 -7.64 0.37 1.74
CA GLY A 74 -6.52 -0.54 1.86
C GLY A 74 -5.51 -0.23 2.96
N VAL A 75 -5.89 -0.25 4.24
CA VAL A 75 -5.14 -0.83 5.37
C VAL A 75 -6.14 -1.01 6.54
N GLY A 76 -6.32 -2.23 7.05
CA GLY A 76 -7.01 -2.45 8.33
C GLY A 76 -8.48 -1.99 8.43
N ALA A 77 -9.34 -2.35 7.47
CA ALA A 77 -10.81 -2.35 7.58
C ALA A 77 -11.46 -1.23 8.43
N GLY A 78 -11.02 0.02 8.25
CA GLY A 78 -11.73 1.19 8.76
C GLY A 78 -12.70 1.68 7.70
N GLU A 79 -13.94 1.97 8.10
CA GLU A 79 -14.89 2.70 7.25
C GLU A 79 -14.31 4.07 6.90
N LEU A 80 -14.55 4.53 5.66
CA LEU A 80 -14.16 5.86 5.23
C LEU A 80 -15.15 6.88 5.83
N SER A 81 -14.98 7.19 7.11
CA SER A 81 -15.84 8.14 7.82
C SER A 81 -15.45 9.57 7.44
N ILE A 82 -16.11 10.11 6.41
CA ILE A 82 -16.08 11.55 6.18
C ILE A 82 -17.03 12.15 7.20
N THR A 83 -16.49 12.76 8.25
CA THR A 83 -17.31 13.56 9.16
C THR A 83 -17.98 14.64 8.32
N ARG A 84 -19.29 14.50 8.06
CA ARG A 84 -20.11 15.63 7.60
C ARG A 84 -19.98 16.69 8.68
N GLN A 85 -19.12 17.69 8.47
CA GLN A 85 -19.27 18.95 9.17
C GLN A 85 -20.65 19.45 8.81
N ASN A 86 -21.56 19.42 9.79
CA ASN A 86 -22.87 20.02 9.68
C ASN A 86 -22.66 21.45 9.19
N ILE A 87 -23.03 21.72 7.94
CA ILE A 87 -23.35 23.08 7.53
C ILE A 87 -24.49 23.48 8.45
N LEU A 88 -24.17 24.28 9.47
CA LEU A 88 -25.17 24.98 10.27
C LEU A 88 -25.93 25.88 9.29
N THR A 89 -27.10 25.44 8.86
CA THR A 89 -28.12 26.34 8.32
C THR A 89 -28.49 27.26 9.47
N LEU A 90 -27.81 28.40 9.56
CA LEU A 90 -28.30 29.54 10.34
C LEU A 90 -29.52 30.08 9.59
N ASN A 91 -30.66 30.04 10.27
CA ASN A 91 -31.98 30.48 9.81
C ASN A 91 -31.97 31.84 9.11
#